data_AF-A0A6J4SBU5-F1
#
_entry.id   AF-A0A6J4SBU5-F1
#
_cell.length_a   1.000
_cell.length_b   1.000
_cell.length_c   1.000
_cell.angle_alpha   90.00
_cell.angle_beta   90.00
_cell.angle_gamma   90.00
#
_symmetry.space_group_name_H-M   'P 1'
#
loop_
_entity.id
_entity.type
_entity.pdbx_description
1 polymer ?
#
loop_
_entity_poly.entity_id
_entity_poly.type
_entity_poly.pdbx_seq_one_letter_code
_entity_poly.pdbx_strand_id
1 'polypeptide(L)'
;MTVAGQAVTLRPSFEALVAAEEELGPLFALVERAAAGGLKATEIVALFWHCAHGAPPAVTRELIGAAVVEQGLAKVTPVLRVLLT
;
A
#
# COMPACT_ATOMS: atom_id res chain seq x y z
N MET A 1 -7.69 -0.51 -6.31
CA MET A 1 -7.96 0.92 -6.01
C MET A 1 -7.92 1.74 -7.29
N THR A 2 -8.43 2.97 -7.28
CA THR A 2 -8.34 3.87 -8.44
C THR A 2 -7.20 4.86 -8.26
N VAL A 3 -6.31 5.00 -9.24
CA VAL A 3 -5.16 5.91 -9.22
C VAL A 3 -5.20 6.75 -10.50
N ALA A 4 -5.39 8.06 -10.39
CA ALA A 4 -5.55 8.97 -11.54
C ALA A 4 -6.57 8.45 -12.58
N GLY A 5 -7.70 7.93 -12.11
CA GLY A 5 -8.74 7.33 -12.97
C GLY A 5 -8.45 5.93 -13.51
N GLN A 6 -7.28 5.35 -13.22
CA GLN A 6 -6.90 4.00 -13.64
C GLN A 6 -7.19 2.98 -12.52
N ALA A 7 -7.74 1.82 -12.87
CA ALA A 7 -7.91 0.73 -11.91
C ALA A 7 -6.56 0.02 -11.69
N VAL A 8 -6.07 0.06 -10.46
CA VAL A 8 -4.83 -0.62 -10.04
C VAL A 8 -5.17 -1.77 -9.09
N THR A 9 -4.65 -2.96 -9.41
CA THR A 9 -4.80 -4.14 -8.57
C THR A 9 -3.70 -4.14 -7.52
N LEU A 10 -4.07 -4.23 -6.24
CA LEU A 10 -3.11 -4.47 -5.16
C LEU A 10 -3.10 -5.95 -4.85
N ARG A 11 -1.98 -6.62 -5.15
CA ARG A 11 -1.81 -8.06 -4.94
C ARG A 11 -0.41 -8.32 -4.38
N PRO A 12 -0.30 -8.90 -3.17
CA PRO A 12 1.00 -9.28 -2.64
C PRO A 12 1.55 -10.46 -3.43
N SER A 13 2.86 -10.42 -3.67
CA SER A 13 3.70 -11.54 -4.09
C SER A 13 4.89 -11.62 -3.14
N PHE A 14 5.61 -12.74 -3.13
CA PHE A 14 6.81 -12.85 -2.30
C PHE A 14 7.82 -11.73 -2.61
N GLU A 15 8.07 -11.46 -3.89
CA GLU A 15 8.94 -10.38 -4.34
C GLU A 15 8.46 -8.99 -3.89
N ALA A 16 7.16 -8.71 -4.02
CA ALA A 16 6.59 -7.44 -3.57
C ALA A 16 6.72 -7.26 -2.06
N LEU A 17 6.53 -8.32 -1.27
CA LEU A 17 6.67 -8.28 0.18
C LEU A 17 8.13 -8.12 0.60
N VAL A 18 9.08 -8.76 -0.09
CA VAL A 18 10.52 -8.56 0.15
C VAL A 18 10.91 -7.11 -0.14
N ALA A 19 10.50 -6.55 -1.29
CA ALA A 19 10.78 -5.16 -1.64
C ALA A 19 10.14 -4.17 -0.63
N ALA A 20 8.93 -4.47 -0.16
CA ALA A 20 8.30 -3.70 0.90
C ALA A 20 9.05 -3.80 2.23
N GLU A 21 9.55 -4.98 2.59
CA GLU A 21 10.31 -5.21 3.82
C GLU A 21 11.67 -4.50 3.81
N GLU A 22 12.35 -4.45 2.66
CA GLU A 22 13.60 -3.71 2.49
C GLU A 22 13.43 -2.21 2.76
N GLU A 23 12.26 -1.65 2.44
CA GLU A 23 11.96 -0.23 2.65
C GLU A 23 11.35 0.06 4.03
N LEU A 24 10.43 -0.78 4.49
CA LEU A 24 9.62 -0.55 5.70
C LEU A 24 10.23 -1.18 6.97
N GLY A 25 11.25 -2.00 6.79
CA GLY A 25 11.71 -2.92 7.81
C GLY A 25 10.74 -4.09 8.00
N PRO A 26 10.92 -4.90 9.06
CA PRO A 26 10.20 -6.14 9.26
C PRO A 26 8.67 -5.99 9.15
N LEU A 27 8.04 -6.76 8.27
CA LEU A 27 6.60 -6.63 8.01
C LEU A 27 5.75 -7.00 9.23
N PHE A 28 6.22 -7.90 10.10
CA PHE A 28 5.53 -8.18 11.36
C PHE A 28 5.50 -6.97 12.29
N ALA A 29 6.59 -6.20 12.37
CA ALA A 29 6.60 -4.97 13.15
C ALA A 29 5.66 -3.91 12.56
N LEU A 30 5.50 -3.90 11.22
CA LEU A 30 4.50 -3.08 10.54
C LEU A 30 3.07 -3.47 10.92
N VAL A 31 2.75 -4.77 10.93
CA VAL A 31 1.45 -5.31 11.33
C VAL A 31 1.13 -4.96 12.79
N GLU A 32 2.11 -5.09 13.69
CA GLU A 32 1.95 -4.70 15.10
C GLU A 32 1.67 -3.20 15.24
N ARG A 33 2.39 -2.34 14.51
CA ARG A 33 2.09 -0.89 14.46
C ARG A 33 0.69 -0.61 13.94
N ALA A 34 0.24 -1.33 12.91
CA ALA A 34 -1.10 -1.20 12.38
C ALA A 34 -2.17 -1.58 13.41
N ALA A 35 -2.00 -2.69 14.12
CA ALA A 35 -2.90 -3.12 15.19
C ALA A 35 -2.94 -2.12 16.36
N ALA A 36 -1.81 -1.47 16.66
CA ALA A 36 -1.70 -0.43 17.68
C ALA A 36 -2.21 0.96 17.22
N GLY A 37 -2.66 1.10 15.97
CA GLY A 37 -3.10 2.39 15.41
C GLY A 37 -1.97 3.38 15.11
N GLY A 38 -0.72 2.91 15.08
CA GLY A 38 0.48 3.72 14.85
C GLY A 38 0.98 3.74 13.40
N LEU A 39 0.21 3.18 12.45
CA LEU A 39 0.62 3.10 11.06
C LEU A 39 0.61 4.47 10.38
N LYS A 40 1.73 4.85 9.76
CA LYS A 40 1.88 6.11 9.04
C LYS A 40 1.32 6.00 7.63
N ALA A 41 0.79 7.11 7.11
CA ALA A 41 0.33 7.17 5.72
C ALA A 41 1.44 6.82 4.71
N THR A 42 2.69 7.18 4.99
CA THR A 42 3.85 6.83 4.15
C THR A 42 4.08 5.32 4.07
N GLU A 43 3.83 4.59 5.17
CA GLU A 43 3.97 3.14 5.22
C GLU A 43 2.85 2.45 4.43
N ILE A 44 1.63 2.99 4.48
CA ILE A 44 0.50 2.51 3.64
C ILE A 44 0.84 2.70 2.15
N VAL A 45 1.33 3.89 1.77
CA VAL A 45 1.67 4.20 0.37
C VAL A 45 2.81 3.32 -0.13
N ALA A 46 3.84 3.07 0.69
CA ALA A 46 4.93 2.17 0.34
C ALA A 46 4.44 0.75 0.09
N LEU A 47 3.64 0.20 1.01
CA LEU A 47 3.09 -1.16 0.86
C LEU A 47 2.22 -1.28 -0.39
N PHE A 48 1.37 -0.28 -0.65
CA PHE A 48 0.53 -0.25 -1.85
C PHE A 48 1.35 -0.12 -3.12
N TRP A 49 2.42 0.67 -3.12
CA TRP A 49 3.34 0.80 -4.25
C TRP A 49 3.97 -0.54 -4.60
N HIS A 50 4.55 -1.24 -3.62
CA HIS A 50 5.18 -2.54 -3.86
C HIS A 50 4.18 -3.61 -4.26
N CYS A 51 2.93 -3.54 -3.75
CA CYS A 51 1.87 -4.48 -4.11
C CYS A 51 1.09 -4.10 -5.38
N ALA A 52 1.44 -3.01 -6.08
CA ALA A 52 0.74 -2.56 -7.28
C ALA A 52 1.03 -3.48 -8.48
N HIS A 53 0.19 -4.49 -8.68
CA HIS A 53 0.39 -5.51 -9.69
C HIS A 53 -0.17 -5.10 -11.05
N GLY A 54 0.67 -5.15 -12.08
CA GLY A 54 0.27 -4.82 -13.45
C GLY A 54 -0.13 -3.36 -13.63
N ALA A 55 0.36 -2.46 -12.77
CA ALA A 55 0.05 -1.04 -12.87
C ALA A 55 0.59 -0.48 -14.19
N PRO A 56 -0.19 0.36 -14.91
CA PRO A 56 0.30 1.05 -16.10
C PRO A 56 1.56 1.87 -15.80
N PRO A 57 2.48 2.05 -16.77
CA PRO A 57 3.73 2.81 -16.55
C PRO A 57 3.53 4.26 -16.07
N ALA A 58 2.35 4.83 -16.33
CA ALA A 58 1.99 6.17 -15.87
C ALA A 58 1.64 6.22 -14.37
N VAL A 59 1.38 5.09 -13.72
CA VAL A 59 1.13 5.02 -12.28
C VAL A 59 2.45 5.15 -11.54
N THR A 60 2.60 6.25 -10.80
CA THR A 60 3.76 6.49 -9.95
C THR A 60 3.39 6.38 -8.47
N ARG A 61 4.40 6.30 -7.61
CA ARG A 61 4.21 6.27 -6.16
C ARG A 61 3.50 7.51 -5.64
N GLU A 62 3.82 8.67 -6.22
CA GLU A 62 3.20 9.95 -5.89
C GLU A 62 1.70 9.91 -6.22
N LEU A 63 1.33 9.31 -7.35
CA LEU A 63 -0.08 9.14 -7.72
C LEU A 63 -0.81 8.16 -6.80
N ILE A 64 -0.16 7.10 -6.31
CA ILE A 64 -0.73 6.24 -5.27
C ILE A 64 -0.96 7.03 -3.98
N GLY A 65 0.00 7.86 -3.57
CA GLY A 65 -0.14 8.74 -2.42
C GLY A 65 -1.32 9.70 -2.56
N ALA A 66 -1.42 10.37 -3.72
CA ALA A 66 -2.55 11.25 -4.04
C ALA A 66 -3.88 10.49 -4.01
N ALA A 67 -3.93 9.28 -4.55
CA ALA A 67 -5.12 8.43 -4.56
C ALA A 67 -5.55 8.00 -3.15
N VAL A 68 -4.60 7.71 -2.25
CA VAL A 68 -4.88 7.41 -0.83
C VAL A 68 -5.50 8.62 -0.14
N VAL A 69 -5.00 9.84 -0.40
CA VAL A 69 -5.55 11.09 0.16
C VAL A 69 -6.94 11.38 -0.41
N GLU A 70 -7.12 11.25 -1.72
CA GLU A 70 -8.39 11.50 -2.42
C GLU A 70 -9.50 10.53 -1.96
N GLN A 71 -9.18 9.25 -1.80
CA GLN A 71 -10.13 8.24 -1.33
C GLN A 71 -10.37 8.34 0.19
N GLY A 72 -9.37 8.79 0.94
CA GLY A 72 -9.38 8.88 2.39
C GLY A 72 -9.02 7.56 3.08
N LEU A 73 -8.39 7.68 4.26
CA LEU A 73 -7.84 6.54 5.00
C LEU A 73 -8.89 5.46 5.29
N ALA A 74 -10.08 5.85 5.76
CA ALA A 74 -11.15 4.90 6.09
C ALA A 74 -11.58 4.02 4.91
N LYS A 75 -11.52 4.54 3.68
CA LYS A 75 -11.89 3.77 2.47
C LYS A 75 -10.77 2.85 2.00
N VAL A 76 -9.51 3.18 2.28
CA VAL A 76 -8.37 2.33 1.90
C VAL A 76 -8.00 1.29 2.97
N THR A 77 -8.45 1.46 4.23
CA THR A 77 -8.20 0.52 5.32
C THR A 77 -8.64 -0.93 5.02
N PRO A 78 -9.80 -1.19 4.38
CA PRO A 78 -10.17 -2.57 4.00
C PRO A 78 -9.16 -3.22 3.06
N VAL A 79 -8.59 -2.44 2.13
CA VAL A 79 -7.56 -2.95 1.20
C VAL A 79 -6.26 -3.22 1.94
N LEU A 80 -5.88 -2.34 2.85
CA LEU A 80 -4.74 -2.55 3.74
C LEU A 80 -4.90 -3.83 4.57
N ARG A 81 -6.09 -4.10 5.11
CA ARG A 81 -6.35 -5.33 5.87
C ARG A 81 -6.06 -6.58 5.04
N VAL A 82 -6.49 -6.62 3.77
CA VAL A 82 -6.22 -7.74 2.85
C VAL A 82 -4.72 -7.96 2.62
N LEU A 83 -3.89 -6.93 2.70
CA LEU A 83 -2.44 -7.06 2.56
C LEU A 83 -1.73 -7.48 3.84
N LEU A 84 -2.37 -7.32 5.01
CA LEU A 84 -1.77 -7.55 6.32
C LEU A 84 -2.27 -8.84 7.01
N THR A 85 -3.27 -9.53 6.46
CA THR A 85 -3.88 -10.77 7.02
C THR A 85 -3.89 -11.88 6.00
#